data_AF-W4LA84-F1
#
_entry.id   AF-W4LA84-F1
#
_cell.length_a   1.000
_cell.length_b   1.000
_cell.length_c   1.000
_cell.angle_alpha   90.00
_cell.angle_beta   90.00
_cell.angle_gamma   90.00
#
_symmetry.space_group_name_H-M   'P 1'
#
loop_
_entity.id
_entity.type
_entity.pdbx_description
1 polymer ?
#
loop_
_entity_poly.entity_id
_entity_poly.type
_entity_poly.pdbx_seq_one_letter_code
_entity_poly.pdbx_strand_id
1 'polypeptide(L)'
;MMQPVRKRSRRQRFSHVWMLAMPLVWIAFLGTQMALQQVERKSATYREMPEISRVAVLQDLPPNTSVMLRGRIAAPAVSDGLIVYQERPAEGREVRFREVFEAHFPAIELALSDGRVRVIPRPESDYIIRHAHHTVTIGDRQRSGFRPGDVVTVQGLWQPERLPVLTEATGMTGIDKASLLAEWQRAIRNVTWVSRLTGVLSILGLGIIILRVWQWRTSHRMEENKTWRTTKAVPATETSLSSW
;
A
#
# COMPACT_ATOMS: atom_id res chain seq x y z
N MET A 1 50.35 35.62 2.68
CA MET A 1 50.12 34.23 3.12
C MET A 1 48.67 33.86 2.86
N MET A 2 48.37 33.17 1.75
CA MET A 2 47.03 32.68 1.43
C MET A 2 46.93 31.21 1.83
N GLN A 3 46.06 30.88 2.79
CA GLN A 3 45.73 29.49 3.09
C GLN A 3 44.94 28.87 1.92
N PRO A 4 45.30 27.66 1.47
CA PRO A 4 44.54 27.00 0.41
C PRO A 4 43.17 26.57 0.95
N VAL A 5 42.11 27.17 0.40
CA VAL A 5 40.72 26.75 0.61
C VAL A 5 40.59 25.30 0.13
N ARG A 6 40.55 24.35 1.07
CA ARG A 6 40.28 22.94 0.80
C ARG A 6 38.95 22.83 0.05
N LYS A 7 39.02 22.60 -1.27
CA LYS A 7 37.89 22.10 -2.08
C LYS A 7 37.44 20.78 -1.46
N ARG A 8 36.49 20.80 -0.52
CA ARG A 8 35.72 19.62 -0.11
C ARG A 8 35.10 19.06 -1.39
N SER A 9 35.69 17.99 -1.90
CA SER A 9 35.33 17.42 -3.20
C SER A 9 33.84 17.09 -3.20
N ARG A 10 33.13 17.34 -4.31
CA ARG A 10 31.69 17.02 -4.45
C ARG A 10 31.36 15.57 -4.01
N ARG A 11 32.33 14.64 -4.16
CA ARG A 11 32.26 13.25 -3.69
C ARG A 11 32.07 13.12 -2.18
N GLN A 12 32.70 13.96 -1.36
CA GLN A 12 32.55 13.90 0.10
C GLN A 12 31.15 14.34 0.56
N ARG A 13 30.56 15.38 -0.05
CA ARG A 13 29.20 15.82 0.31
C ARG A 13 28.15 14.76 -0.05
N PHE A 14 28.28 14.17 -1.24
CA PHE A 14 27.38 13.11 -1.71
C PHE A 14 27.36 11.90 -0.75
N SER A 15 28.54 11.49 -0.28
CA SER A 15 28.67 10.33 0.61
C SER A 15 28.05 10.52 2.00
N HIS A 16 28.03 11.74 2.55
CA HIS A 16 27.37 11.99 3.86
C HIS A 16 25.85 12.02 3.74
N VAL A 17 25.32 12.58 2.65
CA VAL A 17 23.88 12.55 2.36
C VAL A 17 23.37 11.11 2.24
N TRP A 18 24.12 10.22 1.58
CA TRP A 18 23.76 8.81 1.48
C TRP A 18 23.76 8.07 2.82
N MET A 19 24.75 8.30 3.68
CA MET A 19 24.77 7.68 5.01
C MET A 19 23.59 8.12 5.89
N LEU A 20 23.17 9.39 5.79
CA LEU A 20 22.01 9.90 6.51
C LEU A 20 20.67 9.43 5.92
N ALA A 21 20.60 9.25 4.60
CA ALA A 21 19.38 8.83 3.91
C ALA A 21 19.14 7.31 3.94
N MET A 22 20.18 6.49 4.13
CA MET A 22 20.09 5.03 4.10
C MET A 22 19.05 4.42 5.06
N PRO A 23 18.95 4.84 6.33
CA PRO A 23 17.90 4.35 7.23
C PRO A 23 16.49 4.59 6.69
N LEU A 24 16.24 5.76 6.08
CA LEU A 24 14.94 6.08 5.48
C LEU A 24 14.65 5.19 4.27
N VAL A 25 15.66 4.94 3.42
CA VAL A 25 15.54 4.05 2.26
C VAL A 25 15.23 2.62 2.72
N TRP A 26 15.84 2.14 3.80
CA TRP A 26 15.58 0.81 4.34
C TRP A 26 14.20 0.68 4.97
N ILE A 27 13.75 1.69 5.72
CA ILE A 27 12.38 1.74 6.25
C ILE A 27 11.37 1.73 5.09
N ALA A 28 11.60 2.52 4.05
CA ALA A 28 10.75 2.53 2.87
C ALA A 28 10.75 1.17 2.14
N PHE A 29 11.91 0.53 2.00
CA PHE A 29 12.02 -0.80 1.40
C PHE A 29 11.23 -1.85 2.19
N LEU A 30 11.43 -1.94 3.50
CA LEU A 30 10.68 -2.85 4.38
C LEU A 30 9.17 -2.58 4.33
N GLY A 31 8.76 -1.32 4.41
CA GLY A 31 7.36 -0.92 4.30
C GLY A 31 6.74 -1.37 2.96
N THR A 32 7.45 -1.20 1.85
CA THR A 32 6.97 -1.64 0.53
C THR A 32 6.85 -3.16 0.42
N GLN A 33 7.75 -3.93 1.04
CA GLN A 33 7.68 -5.40 1.06
C GLN A 33 6.48 -5.89 1.86
N MET A 34 6.23 -5.31 3.04
CA MET A 34 5.05 -5.63 3.85
C MET A 34 3.76 -5.29 3.11
N ALA A 35 3.70 -4.11 2.48
CA ALA A 35 2.55 -3.70 1.68
C ALA A 35 2.31 -4.66 0.51
N LEU A 36 3.36 -5.07 -0.20
CA LEU A 36 3.27 -6.03 -1.30
C LEU A 36 2.65 -7.35 -0.84
N GLN A 37 3.14 -7.93 0.26
CA GLN A 37 2.60 -9.18 0.78
C GLN A 37 1.12 -9.07 1.19
N GLN A 38 0.72 -7.94 1.78
CA GLN A 38 -0.68 -7.73 2.16
C GLN A 38 -1.59 -7.60 0.92
N VAL A 39 -1.14 -6.87 -0.10
CA VAL A 39 -1.87 -6.70 -1.36
C VAL A 39 -1.99 -8.04 -2.10
N GLU A 40 -0.91 -8.83 -2.16
CA GLU A 40 -0.90 -10.15 -2.79
C GLU A 40 -1.85 -11.13 -2.08
N ARG A 41 -1.80 -11.19 -0.75
CA ARG A 41 -2.72 -12.03 0.04
C ARG A 41 -4.18 -11.66 -0.21
N LYS A 42 -4.52 -10.37 -0.13
CA LYS A 42 -5.88 -9.90 -0.42
C LYS A 42 -6.29 -10.22 -1.86
N SER A 43 -5.42 -9.98 -2.83
CA SER A 43 -5.68 -10.30 -4.23
C SER A 43 -5.92 -11.81 -4.45
N ALA A 44 -5.19 -12.68 -3.75
CA ALA A 44 -5.40 -14.12 -3.83
C ALA A 44 -6.78 -14.53 -3.32
N THR A 45 -7.20 -14.00 -2.16
CA THR A 45 -8.55 -14.22 -1.62
C THR A 45 -9.63 -13.81 -2.61
N TYR A 46 -9.51 -12.63 -3.24
CA TYR A 46 -10.47 -12.20 -4.27
C TYR A 46 -10.44 -13.09 -5.52
N ARG A 47 -9.29 -13.64 -5.89
CA ARG A 47 -9.16 -14.53 -7.05
C ARG A 47 -9.88 -15.86 -6.81
N GLU A 48 -9.78 -16.40 -5.61
CA GLU A 48 -10.39 -17.67 -5.22
C GLU A 48 -11.90 -17.54 -4.95
N MET A 49 -12.36 -16.38 -4.50
CA MET A 49 -13.77 -16.14 -4.21
C MET A 49 -14.64 -16.22 -5.48
N PRO A 50 -15.65 -17.11 -5.56
CA PRO A 50 -16.46 -17.24 -6.77
C PRO A 50 -17.30 -15.98 -7.00
N GLU A 51 -17.37 -15.53 -8.26
CA GLU A 51 -18.33 -14.51 -8.68
C GLU A 51 -19.56 -15.20 -9.25
N ILE A 52 -20.72 -14.91 -8.65
CA ILE A 52 -21.97 -15.63 -8.92
C ILE A 52 -23.05 -14.62 -9.26
N SER A 53 -23.82 -14.91 -10.30
CA SER A 53 -24.93 -14.08 -10.78
C SER A 53 -26.27 -14.84 -10.85
N ARG A 54 -26.29 -16.06 -10.31
CA ARG A 54 -27.43 -16.99 -10.32
C ARG A 54 -27.70 -17.57 -8.94
N VAL A 55 -28.95 -17.54 -8.50
CA VAL A 55 -29.43 -18.10 -7.24
C VAL A 55 -29.29 -19.61 -7.25
N ALA A 56 -29.56 -20.27 -8.38
CA ALA A 56 -29.39 -21.72 -8.50
C ALA A 56 -27.97 -22.16 -8.13
N VAL A 57 -26.94 -21.42 -8.55
CA VAL A 57 -25.53 -21.72 -8.23
C VAL A 57 -25.22 -21.45 -6.76
N LEU A 58 -25.86 -20.45 -6.14
CA LEU A 58 -25.69 -20.18 -4.71
C LEU A 58 -26.27 -21.30 -3.85
N GLN A 59 -27.39 -21.89 -4.26
CA GLN A 59 -28.04 -22.96 -3.49
C GLN A 59 -27.18 -24.22 -3.37
N ASP A 60 -26.28 -24.46 -4.32
CA ASP A 60 -25.32 -25.58 -4.29
C ASP A 60 -24.12 -25.32 -3.36
N LEU A 61 -23.94 -24.09 -2.85
CA LEU A 61 -22.83 -23.75 -1.98
C LEU A 61 -23.13 -24.03 -0.51
N PRO A 62 -22.10 -24.45 0.27
CA PRO A 62 -22.26 -24.61 1.70
C PRO A 62 -22.55 -23.26 2.38
N PRO A 63 -23.28 -23.27 3.51
CA PRO A 63 -23.53 -22.08 4.31
C PRO A 63 -22.21 -21.45 4.78
N ASN A 64 -22.21 -20.12 4.96
CA ASN A 64 -21.04 -19.30 5.32
C ASN A 64 -19.92 -19.28 4.26
N THR A 65 -20.19 -19.70 3.02
CA THR A 65 -19.22 -19.52 1.94
C THR A 65 -19.10 -18.04 1.59
N SER A 66 -17.87 -17.53 1.54
CA SER A 66 -17.64 -16.17 1.06
C SER A 66 -17.75 -16.12 -0.46
N VAL A 67 -18.61 -15.23 -0.95
CA VAL A 67 -18.92 -15.12 -2.38
C VAL A 67 -18.95 -13.65 -2.83
N MET A 68 -18.68 -13.43 -4.12
CA MET A 68 -18.96 -12.17 -4.79
C MET A 68 -20.26 -12.31 -5.57
N LEU A 69 -21.30 -11.62 -5.14
CA LEU A 69 -22.61 -11.66 -5.76
C LEU A 69 -22.75 -10.51 -6.76
N ARG A 70 -22.89 -10.82 -8.05
CA ARG A 70 -23.15 -9.83 -9.10
C ARG A 70 -24.62 -9.83 -9.45
N GLY A 71 -25.29 -8.70 -9.22
CA GLY A 71 -26.72 -8.56 -9.44
C GLY A 71 -27.13 -7.12 -9.73
N ARG A 72 -28.40 -6.92 -9.99
CA ARG A 72 -29.00 -5.60 -10.18
C ARG A 72 -29.69 -5.16 -8.90
N ILE A 73 -29.49 -3.92 -8.45
CA ILE A 73 -30.21 -3.41 -7.27
C ILE A 73 -31.72 -3.38 -7.55
N ALA A 74 -32.47 -4.14 -6.77
CA ALA A 74 -33.93 -4.12 -6.77
C ALA A 74 -34.42 -2.96 -5.87
N ALA A 75 -35.49 -2.30 -6.31
CA ALA A 75 -36.05 -1.12 -5.65
C ALA A 75 -36.71 -1.48 -4.29
N PRO A 76 -36.84 -0.50 -3.36
CA PRO A 76 -37.83 0.56 -3.59
C PRO A 76 -37.21 1.91 -3.96
N ALA A 77 -38.01 2.77 -4.59
CA ALA A 77 -37.61 4.12 -4.95
C ALA A 77 -37.47 4.98 -3.68
N VAL A 78 -36.30 5.59 -3.48
CA VAL A 78 -36.03 6.58 -2.43
C VAL A 78 -36.03 7.99 -3.06
N SER A 79 -36.44 9.01 -2.29
CA SER A 79 -36.71 10.39 -2.77
C SER A 79 -35.57 11.06 -3.53
N ASP A 80 -34.32 10.73 -3.17
CA ASP A 80 -33.11 11.34 -3.74
C ASP A 80 -32.46 10.45 -4.82
N GLY A 81 -33.03 9.27 -5.06
CA GLY A 81 -32.60 8.31 -6.08
C GLY A 81 -31.40 7.42 -5.70
N LEU A 82 -30.51 7.81 -4.79
CA LEU A 82 -29.40 6.98 -4.29
C LEU A 82 -29.83 6.09 -3.11
N ILE A 83 -29.56 4.78 -3.17
CA ILE A 83 -29.91 3.82 -2.11
C ILE A 83 -28.70 3.49 -1.23
N VAL A 84 -27.54 3.31 -1.85
CA VAL A 84 -26.28 2.98 -1.18
C VAL A 84 -25.30 4.08 -1.53
N TYR A 85 -24.77 4.79 -0.54
CA TYR A 85 -23.90 5.92 -0.80
C TYR A 85 -22.85 6.15 0.28
N GLN A 86 -21.77 6.82 -0.11
CA GLN A 86 -20.75 7.36 0.77
C GLN A 86 -20.80 8.88 0.66
N GLU A 87 -20.83 9.56 1.80
CA GLU A 87 -20.64 11.01 1.85
C GLU A 87 -19.15 11.35 1.81
N ARG A 88 -18.81 12.46 1.17
CA ARG A 88 -17.46 13.04 1.10
C ARG A 88 -17.59 14.57 1.10
N PRO A 89 -16.54 15.32 1.47
CA PRO A 89 -16.54 16.76 1.26
C PRO A 89 -16.69 17.05 -0.24
N ALA A 90 -17.38 18.12 -0.60
CA ALA A 90 -17.41 18.60 -1.97
C ALA A 90 -15.97 18.88 -2.49
N GLU A 91 -15.79 18.79 -3.80
CA GLU A 91 -14.48 19.02 -4.40
C GLU A 91 -13.97 20.45 -4.08
N GLY A 92 -12.71 20.53 -3.62
CA GLY A 92 -12.10 21.80 -3.20
C GLY A 92 -12.49 22.29 -1.81
N ARG A 93 -13.32 21.54 -1.06
CA ARG A 93 -13.75 21.92 0.30
C ARG A 93 -12.87 21.26 1.36
N GLU A 94 -12.30 22.08 2.25
CA GLU A 94 -11.48 21.60 3.37
C GLU A 94 -12.32 20.86 4.42
N VAL A 95 -11.81 19.72 4.88
CA VAL A 95 -12.43 18.91 5.94
C VAL A 95 -12.25 19.62 7.27
N ARG A 96 -13.35 19.77 8.03
CA ARG A 96 -13.29 20.38 9.36
C ARG A 96 -12.83 19.36 10.40
N PHE A 97 -12.21 19.84 11.47
CA PHE A 97 -11.80 18.98 12.58
C PHE A 97 -13.02 18.24 13.17
N ARG A 98 -12.92 16.90 13.31
CA ARG A 98 -13.96 15.97 13.77
C ARG A 98 -15.20 15.83 12.87
N GLU A 99 -15.14 16.31 11.65
CA GLU A 99 -16.21 16.05 10.70
C GLU A 99 -16.23 14.56 10.30
N VAL A 100 -17.42 13.97 10.34
CA VAL A 100 -17.65 12.55 10.02
C VAL A 100 -18.37 12.48 8.68
N PHE A 101 -17.87 11.61 7.80
CA PHE A 101 -18.46 11.32 6.50
C PHE A 101 -18.97 9.89 6.50
N GLU A 102 -20.28 9.75 6.64
CA GLU A 102 -20.90 8.45 6.83
C GLU A 102 -20.99 7.68 5.51
N ALA A 103 -20.87 6.36 5.64
CA ALA A 103 -21.25 5.42 4.59
C ALA A 103 -22.62 4.86 4.95
N HIS A 104 -23.61 5.08 4.09
CA HIS A 104 -24.95 4.53 4.24
C HIS A 104 -25.09 3.32 3.32
N PHE A 105 -25.08 2.13 3.92
CA PHE A 105 -25.35 0.87 3.24
C PHE A 105 -26.55 0.20 3.94
N PRO A 106 -27.79 0.44 3.48
CA PRO A 106 -28.96 -0.24 4.02
C PRO A 106 -29.02 -1.69 3.52
N ALA A 107 -29.87 -2.50 4.15
CA ALA A 107 -30.22 -3.79 3.56
C ALA A 107 -30.92 -3.56 2.22
N ILE A 108 -30.44 -4.23 1.18
CA ILE A 108 -30.97 -4.11 -0.19
C ILE A 108 -31.35 -5.49 -0.71
N GLU A 109 -32.10 -5.53 -1.80
CA GLU A 109 -32.35 -6.75 -2.55
C GLU A 109 -31.62 -6.67 -3.89
N LEU A 110 -30.93 -7.74 -4.27
CA LEU A 110 -30.32 -7.88 -5.58
C LEU A 110 -31.15 -8.83 -6.43
N ALA A 111 -31.58 -8.35 -7.59
CA ALA A 111 -32.13 -9.16 -8.64
C ALA A 111 -30.98 -9.83 -9.42
N LEU A 112 -30.97 -11.16 -9.38
CA LEU A 112 -30.12 -12.02 -10.18
C LEU A 112 -30.90 -12.47 -11.43
N SER A 113 -30.27 -13.24 -12.32
CA SER A 113 -30.94 -13.66 -13.57
C SER A 113 -32.10 -14.65 -13.37
N ASP A 114 -32.14 -15.35 -12.23
CA ASP A 114 -33.05 -16.47 -11.92
C ASP A 114 -33.72 -16.33 -10.55
N GLY A 115 -33.55 -15.20 -9.86
CA GLY A 115 -34.13 -14.99 -8.54
C GLY A 115 -33.68 -13.70 -7.88
N ARG A 116 -33.93 -13.58 -6.58
CA ARG A 116 -33.52 -12.43 -5.78
C ARG A 116 -32.78 -12.88 -4.53
N VAL A 117 -31.84 -12.06 -4.08
CA VAL A 117 -31.06 -12.28 -2.87
C VAL A 117 -31.10 -11.02 -2.02
N ARG A 118 -31.45 -11.17 -0.75
CA ARG A 118 -31.39 -10.08 0.21
C ARG A 118 -29.96 -9.91 0.69
N VAL A 119 -29.44 -8.70 0.66
CA VAL A 119 -28.13 -8.33 1.16
C VAL A 119 -28.29 -7.64 2.51
N ILE A 120 -27.65 -8.19 3.54
CA ILE A 120 -27.64 -7.64 4.88
C ILE A 120 -26.21 -7.17 5.21
N PRO A 121 -25.99 -5.85 5.33
CA PRO A 121 -24.69 -5.28 5.64
C PRO A 121 -24.34 -5.49 7.12
N ARG A 122 -23.04 -5.61 7.42
CA ARG A 122 -22.52 -5.83 8.78
C ARG A 122 -22.58 -4.54 9.64
N PRO A 123 -23.46 -4.45 10.65
CA PRO A 123 -23.84 -3.20 11.33
C PRO A 123 -22.70 -2.36 11.94
N GLU A 124 -21.54 -2.95 12.23
CA GLU A 124 -20.41 -2.31 12.94
C GLU A 124 -19.13 -2.18 12.09
N SER A 125 -19.20 -2.38 10.77
CA SER A 125 -18.00 -2.32 9.91
C SER A 125 -17.89 -1.05 9.08
N ASP A 126 -16.66 -0.63 8.82
CA ASP A 126 -16.33 0.30 7.73
C ASP A 126 -16.67 -0.35 6.39
N TYR A 127 -17.80 0.06 5.82
CA TYR A 127 -18.18 -0.37 4.48
C TYR A 127 -17.41 0.39 3.43
N ILE A 128 -16.97 -0.33 2.40
CA ILE A 128 -16.27 0.30 1.28
C ILE A 128 -17.16 0.25 0.04
N ILE A 129 -17.59 1.44 -0.40
CA ILE A 129 -18.14 1.65 -1.74
C ILE A 129 -16.98 2.00 -2.66
N ARG A 130 -16.74 1.16 -3.67
CA ARG A 130 -15.77 1.43 -4.75
C ARG A 130 -16.53 1.63 -6.04
N HIS A 131 -15.99 2.46 -6.95
CA HIS A 131 -16.54 2.61 -8.30
C HIS A 131 -18.05 2.89 -8.30
N ALA A 132 -18.47 3.89 -7.52
CA ALA A 132 -19.84 4.37 -7.53
C ALA A 132 -20.22 4.87 -8.93
N HIS A 133 -21.45 4.59 -9.36
CA HIS A 133 -21.93 5.00 -10.67
C HIS A 133 -22.46 6.43 -10.69
N HIS A 134 -22.94 6.91 -9.55
CA HIS A 134 -23.65 8.17 -9.46
C HIS A 134 -23.06 9.03 -8.37
N THR A 135 -22.98 10.33 -8.63
CA THR A 135 -22.51 11.33 -7.68
C THR A 135 -23.47 12.50 -7.67
N VAL A 136 -23.88 12.91 -6.47
CA VAL A 136 -24.82 14.01 -6.24
C VAL A 136 -24.19 14.98 -5.26
N THR A 137 -24.10 16.25 -5.62
CA THR A 137 -23.61 17.31 -4.73
C THR A 137 -24.78 17.97 -4.02
N ILE A 138 -24.72 18.07 -2.70
CA ILE A 138 -25.75 18.67 -1.85
C ILE A 138 -25.05 19.66 -0.92
N GLY A 139 -25.14 20.96 -1.24
CA GLY A 139 -24.44 22.00 -0.51
C GLY A 139 -22.92 21.81 -0.56
N ASP A 140 -22.30 21.63 0.61
CA ASP A 140 -20.86 21.41 0.78
C ASP A 140 -20.46 19.92 0.86
N ARG A 141 -21.41 19.02 0.60
CA ARG A 141 -21.21 17.56 0.61
C ARG A 141 -21.41 16.95 -0.76
N GLN A 142 -20.71 15.86 -1.00
CA GLN A 142 -20.85 15.03 -2.19
C GLN A 142 -21.24 13.61 -1.76
N ARG A 143 -22.34 13.09 -2.30
CA ARG A 143 -22.80 11.72 -2.11
C ARG A 143 -22.48 10.91 -3.35
N SER A 144 -21.66 9.87 -3.21
CA SER A 144 -21.37 8.93 -4.30
C SER A 144 -22.00 7.58 -4.00
N GLY A 145 -22.74 6.99 -4.94
CA GLY A 145 -23.48 5.77 -4.67
C GLY A 145 -24.08 5.06 -5.88
N PHE A 146 -25.08 4.23 -5.61
CA PHE A 146 -25.82 3.43 -6.58
C PHE A 146 -27.32 3.69 -6.51
N ARG A 147 -27.99 3.43 -7.63
CA ARG A 147 -29.43 3.60 -7.86
C ARG A 147 -30.11 2.24 -8.12
N PRO A 148 -31.45 2.14 -7.96
CA PRO A 148 -32.17 0.98 -8.45
C PRO A 148 -31.86 0.75 -9.94
N GLY A 149 -31.64 -0.51 -10.32
CA GLY A 149 -31.29 -0.85 -11.69
C GLY A 149 -29.80 -0.89 -12.02
N ASP A 150 -28.94 -0.31 -11.16
CA ASP A 150 -27.49 -0.45 -11.32
C ASP A 150 -27.07 -1.91 -11.12
N VAL A 151 -26.13 -2.36 -11.95
CA VAL A 151 -25.46 -3.65 -11.78
C VAL A 151 -24.26 -3.44 -10.89
N VAL A 152 -24.15 -4.29 -9.89
CA VAL A 152 -23.17 -4.17 -8.81
C VAL A 152 -22.69 -5.55 -8.39
N THR A 153 -21.48 -5.58 -7.86
CA THR A 153 -20.89 -6.75 -7.22
C THR A 153 -20.75 -6.47 -5.73
N VAL A 154 -21.30 -7.37 -4.91
CA VAL A 154 -21.30 -7.29 -3.44
C VAL A 154 -20.57 -8.49 -2.88
N GLN A 155 -19.71 -8.27 -1.89
CA GLN A 155 -19.04 -9.35 -1.16
C GLN A 155 -19.75 -9.62 0.16
N GLY A 156 -19.98 -10.90 0.50
CA GLY A 156 -20.52 -11.30 1.80
C GLY A 156 -20.44 -12.80 2.04
N LEU A 157 -21.13 -13.26 3.08
CA LEU A 157 -21.29 -14.67 3.44
C LEU A 157 -22.65 -15.18 3.00
N TRP A 158 -22.64 -16.29 2.27
CA TRP A 158 -23.85 -16.94 1.78
C TRP A 158 -24.62 -17.65 2.90
N GLN A 159 -25.94 -17.46 2.97
CA GLN A 159 -26.85 -18.21 3.83
C GLN A 159 -27.97 -18.86 3.01
N PRO A 160 -28.02 -20.20 2.94
CA PRO A 160 -29.13 -20.92 2.32
C PRO A 160 -30.33 -20.94 3.28
N GLU A 161 -31.17 -19.91 3.19
CA GLU A 161 -32.46 -19.84 3.88
C GLU A 161 -33.64 -19.97 2.90
N ARG A 162 -34.87 -20.10 3.41
CA ARG A 162 -36.09 -20.06 2.57
C ARG A 162 -36.16 -18.79 1.72
N LEU A 163 -35.57 -17.70 2.20
CA LEU A 163 -35.27 -16.50 1.43
C LEU A 163 -33.76 -16.42 1.28
N PRO A 164 -33.19 -16.49 0.06
CA PRO A 164 -31.76 -16.36 -0.19
C PRO A 164 -31.18 -15.07 0.42
N VAL A 165 -30.18 -15.20 1.30
CA VAL A 165 -29.58 -14.06 2.00
C VAL A 165 -28.06 -14.08 1.87
N LEU A 166 -27.48 -12.89 1.64
CA LEU A 166 -26.06 -12.61 1.75
C LEU A 166 -25.85 -11.77 3.01
N THR A 167 -25.28 -12.36 4.06
CA THR A 167 -24.98 -11.68 5.32
C THR A 167 -23.56 -11.12 5.33
N GLU A 168 -23.26 -10.31 6.35
CA GLU A 168 -21.94 -9.70 6.55
C GLU A 168 -21.40 -9.00 5.30
N ALA A 169 -22.26 -8.31 4.55
CA ALA A 169 -21.80 -7.63 3.36
C ALA A 169 -20.83 -6.49 3.72
N THR A 170 -19.60 -6.57 3.22
CA THR A 170 -18.50 -5.67 3.61
C THR A 170 -18.22 -4.55 2.61
N GLY A 171 -18.77 -4.65 1.40
CA GLY A 171 -18.57 -3.65 0.38
C GLY A 171 -19.35 -3.91 -0.91
N MET A 172 -19.38 -2.89 -1.74
CA MET A 172 -20.14 -2.85 -2.98
C MET A 172 -19.37 -2.11 -4.05
N THR A 173 -19.43 -2.59 -5.28
CA THR A 173 -18.72 -2.01 -6.41
C THR A 173 -19.49 -2.13 -7.72
N GLY A 174 -19.37 -1.13 -8.59
CA GLY A 174 -20.01 -1.13 -9.91
C GLY A 174 -19.30 -2.00 -10.96
N ILE A 175 -18.03 -2.34 -10.72
CA ILE A 175 -17.23 -3.16 -11.64
C ILE A 175 -17.24 -4.65 -11.26
N ASP A 176 -16.94 -5.50 -12.24
CA ASP A 176 -16.92 -6.96 -12.08
C ASP A 176 -15.62 -7.49 -11.47
N LYS A 177 -15.61 -8.78 -11.10
CA LYS A 177 -14.43 -9.43 -10.50
C LYS A 177 -13.20 -9.34 -11.41
N ALA A 178 -13.37 -9.52 -12.72
CA ALA A 178 -12.26 -9.44 -13.66
C ALA A 178 -11.59 -8.05 -13.65
N SER A 179 -12.39 -6.99 -13.65
CA SER A 179 -11.91 -5.61 -13.57
C SER A 179 -11.27 -5.31 -12.21
N LEU A 180 -11.86 -5.80 -11.10
CA LEU A 180 -11.25 -5.68 -9.77
C LEU A 180 -9.88 -6.35 -9.72
N LEU A 181 -9.75 -7.56 -10.28
CA LEU A 181 -8.48 -8.27 -10.35
C LEU A 181 -7.45 -7.53 -11.21
N ALA A 182 -7.86 -6.90 -12.31
CA ALA A 182 -6.99 -6.07 -13.14
C ALA A 182 -6.46 -4.85 -12.36
N GLU A 183 -7.29 -4.20 -11.55
CA GLU A 183 -6.86 -3.11 -10.67
C GLU A 183 -5.87 -3.58 -9.61
N TRP A 184 -6.13 -4.73 -8.97
CA TRP A 184 -5.20 -5.34 -8.03
C TRP A 184 -3.86 -5.66 -8.69
N GLN A 185 -3.86 -6.21 -9.91
CA GLN A 185 -2.62 -6.46 -10.66
C GLN A 185 -1.85 -5.17 -10.97
N ARG A 186 -2.57 -4.08 -11.29
CA ARG A 186 -1.94 -2.77 -11.52
C ARG A 186 -1.35 -2.21 -10.22
N ALA A 187 -2.06 -2.32 -9.10
CA ALA A 187 -1.57 -1.93 -7.79
C ALA A 187 -0.33 -2.75 -7.37
N ILE A 188 -0.37 -4.07 -7.52
CA ILE A 188 0.76 -4.97 -7.26
C ILE A 188 1.96 -4.53 -8.10
N ARG A 189 1.78 -4.32 -9.41
CA ARG A 189 2.86 -3.89 -10.31
C ARG A 189 3.50 -2.58 -9.86
N ASN A 190 2.70 -1.61 -9.46
CA ASN A 190 3.19 -0.33 -8.96
C ASN A 190 4.01 -0.51 -7.67
N VAL A 191 3.49 -1.27 -6.70
CA VAL A 191 4.19 -1.55 -5.44
C VAL A 191 5.47 -2.36 -5.69
N THR A 192 5.44 -3.36 -6.57
CA THR A 192 6.61 -4.14 -6.97
C THR A 192 7.67 -3.25 -7.61
N TRP A 193 7.28 -2.32 -8.49
CA TRP A 193 8.21 -1.38 -9.11
C TRP A 193 8.89 -0.48 -8.07
N VAL A 194 8.11 0.12 -7.16
CA VAL A 194 8.64 0.92 -6.06
C VAL A 194 9.57 0.10 -5.17
N SER A 195 9.19 -1.14 -4.84
CA SER A 195 9.99 -2.01 -4.00
C SER A 195 11.30 -2.45 -4.65
N ARG A 196 11.30 -2.70 -5.97
CA ARG A 196 12.54 -2.98 -6.72
C ARG A 196 13.45 -1.77 -6.73
N LEU A 197 12.90 -0.57 -6.94
CA LEU A 197 13.69 0.67 -6.90
C LEU A 197 14.33 0.88 -5.53
N THR A 198 13.56 0.80 -4.45
CA THR A 198 14.08 0.95 -3.08
C THR A 198 15.06 -0.17 -2.73
N GLY A 199 14.85 -1.39 -3.21
CA GLY A 199 15.79 -2.51 -3.08
C GLY A 199 17.14 -2.25 -3.76
N VAL A 200 17.13 -1.81 -5.02
CA VAL A 200 18.36 -1.43 -5.75
C VAL A 200 19.09 -0.30 -5.03
N LEU A 201 18.37 0.73 -4.57
CA LEU A 201 18.95 1.83 -3.80
C LEU A 201 19.58 1.35 -2.48
N SER A 202 18.95 0.38 -1.82
CA SER A 202 19.46 -0.22 -0.58
C SER A 202 20.76 -0.99 -0.83
N ILE A 203 20.84 -1.79 -1.90
CA ILE A 203 22.04 -2.54 -2.30
C ILE A 203 23.19 -1.58 -2.65
N LEU A 204 22.91 -0.56 -3.46
CA LEU A 204 23.92 0.44 -3.83
C LEU A 204 24.45 1.20 -2.60
N GLY A 205 23.57 1.58 -1.68
CA GLY A 205 23.95 2.23 -0.44
C GLY A 205 24.83 1.35 0.45
N LEU A 206 24.49 0.07 0.58
CA LEU A 206 25.29 -0.90 1.33
C LEU A 206 26.68 -1.08 0.68
N GLY A 207 26.75 -1.15 -0.65
CA GLY A 207 28.02 -1.17 -1.40
C GLY A 207 28.89 0.07 -1.14
N ILE A 208 28.29 1.27 -1.10
CA ILE A 208 29.00 2.51 -0.77
C ILE A 208 29.55 2.47 0.66
N ILE A 209 28.77 1.96 1.63
CA ILE A 209 29.19 1.83 3.02
C ILE A 209 30.37 0.85 3.13
N ILE A 210 30.28 -0.33 2.51
CA ILE A 210 31.36 -1.33 2.50
C ILE A 210 32.65 -0.73 1.90
N LEU A 211 32.55 -0.08 0.73
CA LEU A 211 33.69 0.57 0.09
C LEU A 211 34.34 1.62 1.00
N ARG A 212 33.53 2.40 1.71
CA ARG A 212 34.01 3.40 2.70
C ARG A 212 34.76 2.74 3.86
N VAL A 213 34.20 1.68 4.44
CA VAL A 213 34.85 0.94 5.53
C VAL A 213 36.17 0.34 5.06
N TRP A 214 36.20 -0.21 3.84
CA TRP A 214 37.41 -0.77 3.25
C TRP A 214 38.48 0.29 2.97
N GLN A 215 38.11 1.44 2.40
CA GLN A 215 39.01 2.59 2.20
C GLN A 215 39.56 3.14 3.51
N TRP A 216 38.72 3.24 4.54
CA TRP A 216 39.16 3.66 5.87
C TRP A 216 40.17 2.68 6.47
N ARG A 217 39.90 1.37 6.40
CA ARG A 217 40.80 0.32 6.91
C ARG A 217 42.14 0.27 6.19
N THR A 218 42.15 0.41 4.87
CA THR A 218 43.38 0.45 4.07
C THR A 218 44.21 1.71 4.32
N SER A 219 43.55 2.85 4.51
CA SER A 219 44.22 4.12 4.85
C SER A 219 44.88 4.04 6.24
N HIS A 220 44.18 3.50 7.25
CA HIS A 220 44.76 3.30 8.59
C HIS A 220 45.96 2.34 8.58
N ARG A 221 45.88 1.23 7.85
CA ARG A 221 47.02 0.30 7.70
C ARG A 221 48.23 0.95 7.03
N MET A 222 48.02 1.86 6.09
CA MET A 222 49.11 2.61 5.43
C MET A 222 49.74 3.65 6.37
N GLU A 223 48.95 4.28 7.25
CA GLU A 223 49.46 5.20 8.27
C GLU A 223 50.25 4.49 9.36
N GLU A 224 49.73 3.38 9.91
CA GLU A 224 50.48 2.49 10.81
C GLU A 224 51.76 1.96 10.16
N ASN A 225 51.72 1.69 8.84
CA ASN A 225 52.89 1.22 8.13
C ASN A 225 53.98 2.29 7.92
N LYS A 226 53.57 3.57 7.85
CA LYS A 226 54.52 4.68 7.72
C LYS A 226 55.16 5.00 9.07
N THR A 227 54.39 4.98 10.16
CA THR A 227 54.91 5.27 11.50
C THR A 227 56.00 4.28 11.92
N TRP A 228 55.85 2.97 11.68
CA TRP A 228 56.93 2.02 11.98
C TRP A 228 58.20 2.23 11.13
N ARG A 229 58.07 2.68 9.87
CA ARG A 229 59.22 2.96 8.99
C ARG A 229 60.02 4.16 9.50
N THR A 230 59.35 5.21 9.95
CA THR A 230 60.00 6.38 10.55
C THR A 230 60.64 6.07 11.90
N THR A 231 60.05 5.22 12.74
CA THR A 231 60.63 4.88 14.05
C THR A 231 61.90 4.01 13.94
N LYS A 232 62.03 3.18 12.90
CA LYS A 232 63.26 2.42 12.64
C LYS A 232 64.35 3.22 11.91
N ALA A 233 64.05 4.41 11.41
CA ALA A 233 64.97 5.27 10.69
C ALA A 233 65.59 6.37 11.56
N VAL A 234 65.63 6.18 12.89
CA VAL A 234 66.51 6.97 13.76
C VAL A 234 67.87 6.25 13.78
N PRO A 235 68.91 6.78 13.12
CA PRO A 235 70.24 6.21 13.24
C PRO A 235 70.71 6.37 14.70
N ALA A 236 71.24 5.30 15.26
CA ALA A 236 72.04 5.36 16.48
C ALA A 236 73.29 6.20 16.17
N THR A 237 73.21 7.51 16.43
CA THR A 237 74.39 8.38 16.37
C THR A 237 75.30 8.03 17.53
N GLU A 238 76.46 7.50 17.15
CA GLU A 238 77.67 7.23 17.91
C GLU A 238 77.87 8.12 19.14
N THR A 239 77.86 7.51 20.32
CA THR A 239 78.49 8.10 21.51
C THR A 239 80.00 7.88 21.39
N SER A 240 80.71 8.86 20.82
CA SER A 240 82.17 8.87 20.82
C SER A 240 82.69 9.03 22.25
N LEU A 241 83.47 8.06 22.70
CA LEU A 241 84.32 8.13 23.89
C LEU A 241 85.33 9.27 23.73
N SER A 242 85.17 10.35 24.50
CA SER A 242 86.22 11.35 24.71
C SER A 242 87.02 10.98 25.96
N SER A 243 88.28 10.58 25.75
CA SER A 243 89.31 10.46 26.77
C SER A 243 89.64 11.83 27.39
N TRP A 244 89.63 11.91 28.72
CA TRP A 244 90.53 12.71 29.56
C TRP A 244 90.72 11.96 30.88
#